data_AF-A0A7V3RNP3-F1
#
_entry.id   AF-A0A7V3RNP3-F1
#
_cell.length_a   1.000
_cell.length_b   1.000
_cell.length_c   1.000
_cell.angle_alpha   90.00
_cell.angle_beta   90.00
_cell.angle_gamma   90.00
#
_symmetry.space_group_name_H-M   'P 1'
#
loop_
_entity.id
_entity.type
_entity.pdbx_description
1 polymer ?
#
loop_
_entity_poly.entity_id
_entity_poly.type
_entity_poly.pdbx_seq_one_letter_code
_entity_poly.pdbx_strand_id
1 'polypeptide(L)'
;EDKGEVERVYNVRVRELQTYFVGGDAWGFALWSHNTNGHQAGSTTPLTQAQQRAISKIYNTIRDHLINEDISGALRDLIGNPVPKRQGGFYNHAKEVNDSITGLRKQLKILEGIDTPEAQMARQVAQDAISKVVSALSGAGI
;
A
#
# COMPACT_ATOMS: atom_id res chain seq x y z
N GLU A 1 15.27 42.59 -16.68
CA GLU A 1 15.23 42.70 -15.20
C GLU A 1 14.24 41.67 -14.74
N ASP A 2 14.71 40.55 -14.18
CA ASP A 2 13.86 39.44 -13.77
C ASP A 2 13.33 39.77 -12.36
N LYS A 3 12.08 40.25 -12.28
CA LYS A 3 11.43 40.56 -11.01
C LYS A 3 10.86 39.27 -10.45
N GLY A 4 11.74 38.38 -9.99
CA GLY A 4 11.34 37.12 -9.37
C GLY A 4 10.30 37.36 -8.29
N GLU A 5 9.16 36.66 -8.40
CA GLU A 5 8.08 36.77 -7.43
C GLU A 5 8.58 36.34 -6.03
N VAL A 6 8.31 37.16 -5.02
CA VAL A 6 8.67 36.85 -3.63
C VAL A 6 7.51 36.12 -2.98
N GLU A 7 7.56 34.79 -2.99
CA GLU A 7 6.57 33.95 -2.31
C GLU A 7 7.00 33.59 -0.88
N ARG A 8 6.05 33.65 0.06
CA ARG A 8 6.30 33.25 1.45
C ARG A 8 6.19 31.73 1.58
N VAL A 9 7.33 31.07 1.74
CA VAL A 9 7.42 29.64 2.02
C VAL A 9 7.52 29.35 3.52
N TYR A 10 6.91 28.25 3.96
CA TYR A 10 6.99 27.77 5.34
C TYR A 10 7.73 26.43 5.37
N ASN A 11 8.81 26.36 6.14
CA ASN A 11 9.52 25.11 6.37
C ASN A 11 8.81 24.31 7.48
N VAL A 12 8.39 23.09 7.16
CA VAL A 12 7.84 22.15 8.15
C VAL A 12 8.93 21.15 8.53
N ARG A 13 9.21 21.02 9.83
CA ARG A 13 10.03 19.94 10.36
C ARG A 13 9.13 18.95 11.09
N VAL A 14 9.05 17.74 10.57
CA VAL A 14 8.39 16.63 11.24
C VAL A 14 9.25 16.17 12.43
N ARG A 15 8.63 15.83 13.56
CA ARG A 15 9.33 15.21 14.71
C ARG A 15 9.82 13.80 14.32
N GLU A 16 10.94 13.34 14.87
CA GLU A 16 11.42 11.97 14.66
C GLU A 16 10.33 10.93 14.97
N LEU A 17 10.22 9.90 14.12
CA LEU A 17 9.29 8.77 14.24
C LEU A 17 7.80 9.14 14.29
N GLN A 18 7.39 10.24 13.65
CA GLN A 18 5.99 10.68 13.62
C GLN A 18 5.54 10.92 12.18
N THR A 19 4.29 10.55 11.89
CA THR A 19 3.60 10.88 10.63
C THR A 19 2.68 12.06 10.88
N TYR A 20 2.74 13.07 10.01
CA TYR A 20 1.83 14.20 10.06
C TYR A 20 1.02 14.30 8.77
N PHE A 21 -0.25 14.61 8.95
CA PHE A 21 -1.16 15.01 7.89
C PHE A 21 -1.28 16.53 7.89
N VAL A 22 -1.10 17.14 6.72
CA VAL A 22 -1.34 18.57 6.51
C VAL A 22 -2.29 18.71 5.33
N GLY A 23 -3.53 19.09 5.59
CA GLY A 23 -4.55 19.26 4.56
C GLY A 23 -5.96 19.38 5.11
N GLY A 24 -6.91 19.67 4.23
CA GLY A 24 -8.34 19.73 4.53
C GLY A 24 -9.10 20.51 3.46
N ASP A 25 -10.43 20.38 3.45
CA ASP A 25 -11.30 21.00 2.43
C ASP A 25 -11.13 22.53 2.36
N ALA A 26 -10.77 23.16 3.49
CA ALA A 26 -10.50 24.59 3.56
C ALA A 26 -9.19 25.03 2.88
N TRP A 27 -8.26 24.10 2.62
CA TRP A 27 -6.89 24.41 2.17
C TRP A 27 -6.66 24.08 0.69
N GLY A 28 -7.55 23.31 0.05
CA GLY A 28 -7.47 22.98 -1.38
C GLY A 28 -6.34 22.02 -1.76
N PHE A 29 -5.56 21.55 -0.79
CA PHE A 29 -4.54 20.51 -0.96
C PHE A 29 -4.42 19.65 0.30
N ALA A 30 -3.82 18.46 0.14
CA ALA A 30 -3.47 17.58 1.24
C ALA A 30 -2.12 16.90 0.99
N LEU A 31 -1.28 16.85 2.02
CA LEU A 31 0.05 16.24 2.00
C LEU A 31 0.24 15.35 3.22
N TRP A 32 0.86 14.19 2.99
CA TRP A 32 1.36 13.30 4.04
C TRP A 32 2.87 13.46 4.13
N SER A 33 3.37 13.70 5.34
CA SER A 33 4.81 13.80 5.58
C SER A 33 5.22 12.81 6.66
N HIS A 34 6.22 11.99 6.34
CA HIS A 34 6.85 11.05 7.26
C HIS A 34 8.36 11.31 7.27
N ASN A 35 8.95 11.41 8.46
CA ASN A 35 10.40 11.35 8.56
C ASN A 35 10.86 9.92 8.26
N THR A 36 11.83 9.77 7.37
CA THR A 36 12.69 8.58 7.42
C THR A 36 13.46 8.65 8.74
N ASN A 37 13.56 7.53 9.46
CA ASN A 37 14.00 7.47 10.86
C ASN A 37 15.49 7.83 11.08
N GLY A 38 15.96 9.02 10.73
CA GLY A 38 17.29 9.52 11.09
C GLY A 38 18.48 8.64 10.67
N HIS A 39 18.31 7.71 9.73
CA HIS A 39 19.40 6.85 9.33
C HIS A 39 20.40 7.63 8.47
N GLN A 40 21.60 7.78 9.00
CA GLN A 40 22.76 8.31 8.27
C GLN A 40 22.87 7.62 6.91
N ALA A 41 23.27 8.39 5.89
CA ALA A 41 23.43 7.95 4.50
C ALA A 41 24.57 6.93 4.27
N GLY A 42 24.86 6.04 5.23
CA GLY A 42 26.10 5.25 5.28
C GLY A 42 25.97 3.77 5.59
N SER A 43 24.77 3.17 5.74
CA SER A 43 24.68 1.72 6.00
C SER A 43 23.45 1.03 5.39
N THR A 44 23.09 1.33 4.14
CA THR A 44 22.16 0.47 3.40
C THR A 44 22.89 -0.81 3.01
N THR A 45 22.83 -1.84 3.86
CA THR A 45 23.18 -3.20 3.44
C THR A 45 22.33 -3.54 2.20
N PRO A 46 22.94 -3.95 1.08
CA PRO A 46 22.19 -4.31 -0.11
C PRO A 46 21.14 -5.39 0.22
N LEU A 47 19.95 -5.26 -0.36
CA LEU A 47 18.88 -6.23 -0.16
C LEU A 47 19.36 -7.63 -0.57
N THR A 48 19.08 -8.62 0.27
CA THR A 48 19.30 -10.02 -0.07
C THR A 48 18.36 -10.44 -1.21
N GLN A 49 18.73 -11.49 -1.95
CA GLN A 49 17.85 -12.01 -3.02
C GLN A 49 16.45 -12.38 -2.51
N ALA A 50 16.34 -12.87 -1.27
CA ALA A 50 15.05 -13.18 -0.66
C ALA A 50 14.20 -11.91 -0.43
N GLN A 51 14.82 -10.82 0.02
CA GLN A 51 14.14 -9.53 0.22
C GLN A 51 13.72 -8.90 -1.12
N GLN A 52 14.59 -8.93 -2.12
CA GLN A 52 14.24 -8.46 -3.48
C GLN A 52 13.05 -9.24 -4.05
N ARG A 53 13.05 -10.58 -3.89
CA ARG A 53 11.92 -11.43 -4.29
C ARG A 53 10.65 -11.10 -3.52
N ALA A 54 10.75 -10.78 -2.23
CA ALA A 54 9.60 -10.38 -1.42
C ALA A 54 8.98 -9.07 -1.96
N ILE A 55 9.81 -8.09 -2.32
CA ILE A 55 9.38 -6.84 -2.94
C ILE A 55 8.68 -7.12 -4.28
N SER A 56 9.27 -7.93 -5.16
CA SER A 56 8.64 -8.28 -6.44
C SER A 56 7.29 -8.99 -6.26
N LYS A 57 7.17 -9.86 -5.25
CA LYS A 57 5.92 -10.54 -4.92
C LYS A 57 4.85 -9.55 -4.46
N ILE A 58 5.20 -8.54 -3.67
CA ILE A 58 4.25 -7.49 -3.26
C ILE A 58 3.64 -6.82 -4.50
N TYR A 59 4.48 -6.34 -5.41
CA TYR A 59 3.99 -5.64 -6.61
C TYR A 59 3.18 -6.54 -7.53
N ASN A 60 3.62 -7.79 -7.77
CA ASN A 60 2.88 -8.73 -8.60
C ASN A 60 1.52 -9.09 -7.98
N THR A 61 1.47 -9.39 -6.67
CA THR A 61 0.20 -9.69 -5.99
C THR A 61 -0.78 -8.52 -6.07
N ILE A 62 -0.32 -7.28 -5.88
CA ILE A 62 -1.19 -6.10 -5.98
C ILE A 62 -1.71 -5.92 -7.40
N ARG A 63 -0.83 -6.06 -8.39
CA ARG A 63 -1.17 -5.90 -9.81
C ARG A 63 -2.13 -6.99 -10.32
N ASP A 64 -1.94 -8.22 -9.87
CA ASP A 64 -2.58 -9.39 -10.48
C ASP A 64 -3.80 -9.90 -9.68
N HIS A 65 -3.94 -9.53 -8.40
CA HIS A 65 -4.99 -10.08 -7.52
C HIS A 65 -5.71 -9.08 -6.62
N LEU A 66 -5.33 -7.80 -6.65
CA LEU A 66 -5.97 -6.75 -5.86
C LEU A 66 -6.46 -5.58 -6.72
N ILE A 67 -6.88 -5.88 -7.95
CA ILE A 67 -7.53 -4.89 -8.81
C ILE A 67 -9.03 -4.81 -8.49
N ASN A 68 -9.69 -3.79 -9.04
CA ASN A 68 -11.11 -3.52 -8.76
C ASN A 68 -12.01 -4.72 -9.10
N GLU A 69 -11.69 -5.49 -10.16
CA GLU A 69 -12.45 -6.67 -10.56
C GLU A 69 -12.40 -7.76 -9.48
N ASP A 70 -11.22 -8.11 -8.96
CA ASP A 70 -11.07 -9.11 -7.90
C ASP A 70 -11.81 -8.73 -6.63
N ILE A 71 -11.73 -7.45 -6.23
CA ILE A 71 -12.42 -6.93 -5.04
C ILE A 71 -13.94 -6.98 -5.24
N SER A 72 -14.44 -6.59 -6.41
CA SER A 72 -15.87 -6.67 -6.73
C SER A 72 -16.37 -8.11 -6.80
N GLY A 73 -15.57 -9.03 -7.35
CA GLY A 73 -15.84 -10.46 -7.38
C GLY A 73 -15.90 -11.05 -5.97
N ALA A 74 -14.98 -10.64 -5.10
CA ALA A 74 -14.97 -11.08 -3.70
C ALA A 74 -16.23 -10.63 -2.94
N LEU A 75 -16.67 -9.38 -3.16
CA LEU A 75 -17.94 -8.89 -2.60
C LEU A 75 -19.13 -9.71 -3.10
N ARG A 76 -19.18 -10.02 -4.40
CA ARG A 76 -20.22 -10.86 -5.00
C ARG A 76 -20.28 -12.26 -4.39
N ASP A 77 -19.13 -12.85 -4.14
CA ASP A 77 -19.03 -14.16 -3.48
C ASP A 77 -19.59 -14.10 -2.04
N LEU A 78 -19.28 -13.04 -1.29
CA LEU A 78 -19.73 -12.85 0.10
C LEU A 78 -21.25 -12.69 0.21
N ILE A 79 -21.90 -12.05 -0.76
CA ILE A 79 -23.37 -11.85 -0.77
C ILE A 79 -24.13 -13.01 -1.44
N GLY A 80 -23.45 -14.11 -1.78
CA GLY A 80 -24.09 -15.30 -2.36
C GLY A 80 -24.44 -15.19 -3.85
N ASN A 81 -23.78 -14.29 -4.60
CA ASN A 81 -23.96 -14.16 -6.05
C ASN A 81 -22.62 -14.31 -6.82
N PRO A 82 -21.95 -15.47 -6.70
CA PRO A 82 -20.61 -15.66 -7.26
C PRO A 82 -20.62 -15.67 -8.79
N VAL A 83 -19.49 -15.31 -9.40
CA VAL A 83 -19.38 -15.20 -10.87
C VAL A 83 -19.25 -16.60 -11.51
N PRO A 84 -20.11 -16.96 -12.48
CA PRO A 84 -20.03 -18.26 -13.14
C PRO A 84 -18.84 -18.35 -14.11
N LYS A 85 -18.26 -19.55 -14.23
CA LYS A 85 -17.20 -19.87 -15.19
C LYS A 85 -17.78 -20.40 -16.50
N ARG A 86 -17.08 -20.15 -17.62
CA ARG A 86 -17.49 -20.64 -18.96
C ARG A 86 -17.56 -22.17 -19.07
N GLN A 87 -16.79 -22.90 -18.26
CA GLN A 87 -16.73 -24.37 -18.24
C GLN A 87 -17.56 -24.99 -17.11
N GLY A 88 -18.41 -24.20 -16.43
CA GLY A 88 -19.17 -24.63 -15.26
C GLY A 88 -18.47 -24.33 -13.93
N GLY A 89 -19.27 -24.27 -12.85
CA GLY A 89 -18.82 -23.83 -11.54
C GLY A 89 -18.69 -22.31 -11.41
N PHE A 90 -18.11 -21.85 -10.31
CA PHE A 90 -17.99 -20.44 -9.98
C PHE A 90 -16.52 -20.06 -9.70
N TYR A 91 -16.20 -18.79 -9.93
CA TYR A 91 -14.98 -18.18 -9.38
C TYR A 91 -15.12 -18.03 -7.86
N ASN A 92 -13.98 -18.09 -7.15
CA ASN A 92 -13.91 -17.86 -5.71
C ASN A 92 -12.88 -16.76 -5.45
N HIS A 93 -13.25 -15.56 -5.86
CA HIS A 93 -12.47 -14.35 -5.71
C HIS A 93 -12.26 -14.01 -4.22
N ALA A 94 -13.25 -14.28 -3.37
CA ALA A 94 -13.09 -14.06 -1.93
C ALA A 94 -11.90 -14.84 -1.36
N LYS A 95 -11.72 -16.10 -1.80
CA LYS A 95 -10.54 -16.90 -1.44
C LYS A 95 -9.26 -16.31 -2.04
N GLU A 96 -9.25 -15.95 -3.32
CA GLU A 96 -8.08 -15.41 -4.02
C GLU A 96 -7.58 -14.09 -3.39
N VAL A 97 -8.51 -13.20 -3.02
CA VAL A 97 -8.22 -11.94 -2.31
C VAL A 97 -7.68 -12.21 -0.90
N ASN A 98 -8.27 -13.17 -0.17
CA ASN A 98 -7.79 -13.53 1.17
C ASN A 98 -6.39 -14.17 1.15
N ASP A 99 -6.14 -15.05 0.18
CA ASP A 99 -4.82 -15.66 -0.04
C ASP A 99 -3.78 -14.59 -0.40
N SER A 100 -4.18 -13.59 -1.19
CA SER A 100 -3.34 -12.43 -1.55
C SER A 100 -2.98 -11.57 -0.33
N ILE A 101 -3.95 -11.24 0.53
CA ILE A 101 -3.68 -10.52 1.79
C ILE A 101 -2.72 -11.33 2.68
N THR A 102 -2.92 -12.65 2.79
CA THR A 102 -2.05 -13.53 3.56
C THR A 102 -0.62 -13.54 2.98
N GLY A 103 -0.50 -13.60 1.65
CA GLY A 103 0.76 -13.51 0.92
C GLY A 103 1.50 -12.21 1.17
N LEU A 104 0.78 -11.07 1.14
CA LEU A 104 1.32 -9.74 1.44
C LEU A 104 1.83 -9.65 2.88
N ARG A 105 1.05 -10.10 3.87
CA ARG A 105 1.47 -10.14 5.29
C ARG A 105 2.75 -10.95 5.48
N LYS A 106 2.90 -12.07 4.76
CA LYS A 106 4.14 -12.86 4.77
C LYS A 106 5.33 -12.08 4.19
N GLN A 107 5.15 -11.32 3.11
CA GLN A 107 6.23 -10.50 2.54
C GLN A 107 6.59 -9.34 3.48
N LEU A 108 5.60 -8.70 4.11
CA LEU A 108 5.83 -7.66 5.11
C LEU A 108 6.75 -8.15 6.24
N LYS A 109 6.53 -9.37 6.74
CA LYS A 109 7.38 -9.99 7.76
C LYS A 109 8.83 -10.23 7.27
N ILE A 110 9.04 -10.54 5.99
CA ILE A 110 10.39 -10.71 5.42
C ILE A 110 11.13 -9.37 5.33
N LEU A 111 10.40 -8.27 5.14
CA LEU A 111 10.94 -6.91 5.04
C LEU A 111 10.96 -6.17 6.38
N GLU A 112 10.56 -6.83 7.47
CA GLU A 112 10.58 -6.26 8.81
C GLU A 112 12.02 -5.96 9.25
N GLY A 113 12.23 -4.74 9.76
CA GLY A 113 13.56 -4.27 10.17
C GLY A 113 14.54 -3.98 9.02
N ILE A 114 14.07 -3.99 7.76
CA ILE A 114 14.90 -3.62 6.60
C ILE A 114 14.75 -2.13 6.31
N ASP A 115 15.82 -1.39 6.53
CA ASP A 115 15.82 0.07 6.51
C ASP A 115 16.19 0.70 5.16
N THR A 116 16.20 -0.08 4.07
CA THR A 116 16.40 0.50 2.73
C THR A 116 15.13 1.23 2.27
N PRO A 117 15.27 2.32 1.48
CA PRO A 117 14.13 3.06 0.94
C PRO A 117 13.17 2.16 0.15
N GLU A 118 13.69 1.21 -0.63
CA GLU A 118 12.89 0.30 -1.45
C GLU A 118 12.05 -0.65 -0.59
N ALA A 119 12.61 -1.16 0.50
CA ALA A 119 11.88 -2.02 1.44
C ALA A 119 10.83 -1.23 2.23
N GLN A 120 11.11 0.02 2.60
CA GLN A 120 10.13 0.91 3.23
C GLN A 120 8.95 1.20 2.29
N MET A 121 9.22 1.59 1.04
CA MET A 121 8.17 1.83 0.05
C MET A 121 7.34 0.57 -0.21
N ALA A 122 7.97 -0.59 -0.40
CA ALA A 122 7.24 -1.84 -0.63
C ALA A 122 6.35 -2.21 0.56
N ARG A 123 6.80 -1.98 1.80
CA ARG A 123 5.98 -2.18 3.00
C ARG A 123 4.77 -1.25 3.03
N GLN A 124 4.97 0.04 2.74
CA GLN A 124 3.89 1.02 2.68
C GLN A 124 2.84 0.63 1.63
N VAL A 125 3.29 0.32 0.41
CA VAL A 125 2.41 -0.10 -0.70
C VAL A 125 1.59 -1.35 -0.34
N ALA A 126 2.20 -2.34 0.31
CA ALA A 126 1.48 -3.52 0.78
C ALA A 126 0.46 -3.21 1.89
N GLN A 127 0.80 -2.32 2.84
CA GLN A 127 -0.11 -1.90 3.91
C GLN A 127 -1.31 -1.13 3.36
N ASP A 128 -1.09 -0.21 2.42
CA ASP A 128 -2.15 0.56 1.77
C ASP A 128 -3.08 -0.34 0.97
N ALA A 129 -2.54 -1.31 0.23
CA ALA A 129 -3.33 -2.28 -0.51
C ALA A 129 -4.22 -3.12 0.44
N ILE A 130 -3.67 -3.62 1.55
CA ILE A 130 -4.45 -4.35 2.56
C ILE A 130 -5.56 -3.45 3.14
N SER A 131 -5.23 -2.22 3.51
CA SER A 131 -6.19 -1.26 4.08
C SER A 131 -7.33 -0.94 3.12
N LYS A 132 -7.02 -0.74 1.83
CA LYS A 132 -8.00 -0.50 0.77
C LYS A 132 -8.95 -1.69 0.61
N VAL A 133 -8.42 -2.92 0.56
CA VAL A 133 -9.24 -4.13 0.45
C VAL A 133 -10.15 -4.29 1.66
N VAL A 134 -9.60 -4.16 2.88
CA VAL A 134 -10.39 -4.25 4.11
C VAL A 134 -11.49 -3.18 4.12
N SER A 135 -11.17 -1.93 3.77
CA SER A 135 -12.15 -0.84 3.71
C SER A 135 -13.24 -1.09 2.68
N ALA A 136 -12.90 -1.64 1.50
CA ALA A 136 -13.87 -1.99 0.47
C ALA A 136 -14.81 -3.12 0.91
N LEU A 137 -14.30 -4.10 1.65
CA LEU A 137 -15.09 -5.20 2.19
C LEU A 137 -15.97 -4.77 3.37
N SER A 138 -15.47 -3.91 4.26
CA SER A 138 -16.23 -3.39 5.41
C SER A 138 -17.24 -2.31 5.02
N GLY A 139 -16.93 -1.45 4.05
CA GLY A 139 -17.82 -0.40 3.55
C GLY A 139 -19.04 -0.93 2.77
N ALA A 140 -19.04 -2.22 2.43
CA ALA A 140 -20.18 -2.90 1.82
C ALA A 140 -21.32 -3.24 2.80
N GLY A 141 -21.18 -2.91 4.10
CA GLY A 141 -22.26 -2.99 5.08
C GLY A 141 -22.61 -4.41 5.54
N ILE A 142 -21.60 -5.16 5.99
CA ILE A 142 -21.79 -6.32 6.88
C ILE A 142 -21.46 -5.91 8.32
#